data_AF-A0A9D9P9Y9-F1
#
_entry.id   AF-A0A9D9P9Y9-F1
#
_cell.length_a   1.000
_cell.length_b   1.000
_cell.length_c   1.000
_cell.angle_alpha   90.00
_cell.angle_beta   90.00
_cell.angle_gamma   90.00
#
_symmetry.space_group_name_H-M   'P 1'
#
loop_
_entity.id
_entity.type
_entity.pdbx_description
1 polymer ?
#
loop_
_entity_poly.entity_id
_entity_poly.type
_entity_poly.pdbx_seq_one_letter_code
_entity_poly.pdbx_strand_id
1 'polypeptide(L)' 'IGYFVLHEIAGFGNLAPRQSITRVGIYFARFGYLHTIDLDGIIRPETFPNFVKWFVARARQEYAA' A
#
# COMPACT_ATOMS: atom_id res chain seq x y z
N ILE A 1 2.63 -2.25 -3.35
CA ILE A 1 2.67 -2.13 -1.87
C ILE A 1 2.92 -0.69 -1.41
N GLY A 2 3.97 0.02 -1.85
CA GLY A 2 4.19 1.43 -1.43
C GLY A 2 2.99 2.36 -1.64
N TYR A 3 2.34 2.33 -2.81
CA TYR A 3 1.10 3.08 -3.06
C TYR A 3 -0.09 2.64 -2.21
N PHE A 4 -0.13 1.36 -1.82
CA PHE A 4 -1.15 0.85 -0.91
C PHE A 4 -0.89 1.37 0.52
N VAL A 5 0.37 1.37 0.97
CA VAL A 5 0.77 2.03 2.23
C VAL A 5 0.50 3.53 2.18
N LEU A 6 0.72 4.19 1.03
CA LEU A 6 0.38 5.59 0.84
C LEU A 6 -1.14 5.79 1.01
N HIS A 7 -1.97 4.94 0.40
CA HIS A 7 -3.41 4.94 0.65
C HIS A 7 -3.73 4.74 2.15
N GLU A 8 -3.02 3.85 2.85
CA GLU A 8 -3.13 3.66 4.30
C GLU A 8 -2.86 4.91 5.13
N ILE A 9 -1.82 5.67 4.79
CA ILE A 9 -1.38 6.82 5.59
C ILE A 9 -1.94 8.16 5.10
N ALA A 10 -2.33 8.28 3.83
CA ALA A 10 -2.87 9.50 3.22
C ALA A 10 -4.29 9.86 3.72
N GLY A 11 -4.89 9.02 4.57
CA GLY A 11 -6.12 9.34 5.29
C GLY A 11 -5.98 10.43 6.39
N PHE A 12 -4.79 10.98 6.62
CA PHE A 12 -4.60 12.15 7.50
C PHE A 12 -5.06 13.44 6.81
N GLY A 13 -6.37 13.64 6.69
CA GLY A 13 -6.98 14.91 6.29
C GLY A 13 -8.21 14.76 5.41
N ASN A 14 -9.39 14.71 6.03
CA ASN A 14 -10.75 15.10 5.59
C ASN A 14 -11.13 15.19 4.08
N LEU A 15 -10.52 14.42 3.19
CA LEU A 15 -10.86 14.40 1.76
C LEU A 15 -11.49 13.06 1.38
N ALA A 16 -12.82 13.06 1.32
CA ALA A 16 -13.71 11.99 0.85
C ALA A 16 -13.66 10.64 1.61
N PRO A 17 -14.75 9.85 1.63
CA PRO A 17 -14.71 8.50 2.16
C PRO A 17 -13.68 7.67 1.38
N ARG A 18 -12.78 7.05 2.12
CA ARG A 18 -11.68 6.27 1.58
C ARG A 18 -12.23 5.07 0.82
N GLN A 19 -12.02 5.05 -0.50
CA GLN A 19 -12.39 3.90 -1.33
C GLN A 19 -11.54 2.68 -0.93
N SER A 20 -12.17 1.52 -0.79
CA SER A 20 -11.46 0.27 -0.48
C SER A 20 -10.65 -0.19 -1.69
N ILE A 21 -9.37 -0.51 -1.47
CA ILE A 21 -8.54 -1.18 -2.47
C ILE A 21 -8.62 -2.67 -2.19
N THR A 22 -9.25 -3.42 -3.10
CA THR A 22 -9.46 -4.87 -2.96
C THR A 22 -8.48 -5.70 -3.80
N ARG A 23 -7.76 -5.07 -4.75
CA ARG A 23 -6.84 -5.75 -5.67
C ARG A 23 -5.57 -4.93 -5.91
N VAL A 24 -4.45 -5.61 -6.13
CA VAL A 24 -3.20 -5.00 -6.62
C VAL A 24 -2.92 -5.50 -8.04
N GLY A 25 -2.54 -4.58 -8.92
CA GLY A 25 -2.05 -4.90 -10.26
C GLY A 25 -0.52 -4.96 -10.32
N ILE A 26 0.01 -5.97 -11.00
CA ILE A 26 1.40 -6.07 -11.43
C ILE A 26 1.41 -5.94 -12.94
N TYR A 27 1.94 -4.82 -13.44
CA TYR A 27 2.07 -4.60 -14.87
C TYR A 27 3.44 -5.08 -15.37
N PHE A 28 3.43 -6.17 -16.13
CA PHE A 28 4.60 -6.72 -16.79
C PHE A 28 4.88 -5.95 -18.08
N ALA A 29 5.44 -4.74 -17.95
CA ALA A 29 5.61 -3.78 -19.04
C ALA A 29 6.30 -4.36 -20.27
N ARG A 30 7.32 -5.21 -20.07
CA ARG A 30 8.04 -5.89 -21.16
C ARG A 30 7.14 -6.79 -22.03
N PHE A 31 6.07 -7.31 -21.45
CA PHE A 31 5.19 -8.28 -22.10
C PHE A 31 3.79 -7.71 -22.37
N GLY A 32 3.49 -6.50 -21.92
CA GLY A 32 2.18 -5.87 -22.12
C GLY A 32 1.04 -6.52 -21.33
N TYR A 33 1.34 -7.23 -20.24
CA TYR A 33 0.33 -7.95 -19.45
C TYR A 33 0.11 -7.31 -18.09
N LEU A 34 -1.16 -7.11 -17.74
CA LEU A 34 -1.59 -6.76 -16.39
C LEU A 34 -2.05 -8.01 -15.67
N HIS A 35 -1.34 -8.38 -14.62
CA HIS A 35 -1.79 -9.41 -13.69
C HIS A 35 -2.41 -8.73 -12.47
N THR A 36 -3.54 -9.23 -11.97
CA THR A 36 -4.19 -8.68 -10.77
C THR A 36 -4.33 -9.76 -9.71
N ILE A 37 -4.11 -9.38 -8.46
CA ILE A 37 -4.16 -10.28 -7.32
C ILE A 37 -5.08 -9.67 -6.26
N ASP A 38 -5.94 -10.50 -5.66
CA ASP A 38 -6.79 -10.09 -4.55
C ASP A 38 -5.96 -9.77 -3.31
N LEU A 39 -6.28 -8.64 -2.69
CA LEU A 39 -5.50 -8.07 -1.59
C LEU A 39 -5.54 -8.97 -0.35
N ASP A 40 -6.66 -9.65 -0.12
CA ASP A 40 -6.85 -10.62 0.98
C ASP A 40 -5.86 -11.80 0.91
N GLY A 41 -5.36 -12.13 -0.28
CA GLY A 41 -4.34 -13.17 -0.48
C GLY A 41 -2.90 -12.69 -0.20
N ILE A 42 -2.68 -11.39 -0.03
CA ILE A 42 -1.36 -10.77 0.13
C ILE A 42 -1.21 -10.11 1.49
N ILE A 43 -2.27 -9.42 1.93
CA ILE A 43 -2.30 -8.56 3.11
C ILE A 43 -3.07 -9.28 4.19
N ARG A 44 -2.42 -9.50 5.33
CA ARG A 44 -3.09 -10.00 6.55
C ARG A 44 -3.53 -8.80 7.39
N PRO A 45 -4.84 -8.59 7.61
CA PRO A 45 -5.34 -7.45 8.38
C PRO A 45 -4.71 -7.34 9.78
N GLU A 46 -4.32 -8.45 10.39
CA GLU A 46 -3.79 -8.51 11.75
C GLU A 46 -2.34 -8.01 11.83
N THR A 47 -1.52 -8.23 10.80
CA THR A 47 -0.09 -7.90 10.83
C THR A 47 0.25 -6.68 9.99
N PHE A 48 -0.58 -6.35 9.01
CA PHE A 48 -0.31 -5.26 8.10
C PHE A 48 -0.18 -3.87 8.76
N PRO A 49 -0.96 -3.52 9.79
CA PRO A 49 -0.76 -2.26 10.52
C PRO A 49 0.65 -2.12 11.12
N ASN A 50 1.28 -3.21 11.54
CA ASN A 50 2.66 -3.19 12.04
C ASN A 50 3.67 -2.95 10.92
N PHE A 51 3.43 -3.54 9.75
CA PHE A 51 4.22 -3.26 8.55
C PHE A 51 4.13 -1.78 8.16
N VAL A 52 2.92 -1.18 8.17
CA VAL A 52 2.74 0.26 7.87
C VAL A 52 3.54 1.13 8.84
N LYS A 53 3.49 0.84 10.15
CA LYS A 53 4.28 1.57 11.16
C LYS A 53 5.79 1.45 10.90
N TRP A 54 6.29 0.24 10.67
CA TRP A 54 7.69 -0.01 10.35
C TRP A 54 8.12 0.72 9.07
N PHE A 55 7.29 0.68 8.02
CA PHE A 55 7.55 1.33 6.74
C PHE A 55 7.75 2.84 6.89
N VAL A 56 6.85 3.51 7.63
CA VAL A 56 6.96 4.95 7.91
C VAL A 56 8.19 5.27 8.77
N ALA A 57 8.44 4.49 9.82
CA ALA A 57 9.59 4.69 10.70
C ALA A 57 10.91 4.54 9.94
N ARG A 58 11.01 3.51 9.09
CA ARG A 58 12.21 3.27 8.27
C ARG A 58 12.44 4.39 7.27
N ALA A 59 11.38 4.85 6.58
CA ALA A 59 11.49 5.96 5.65
C ALA A 59 11.97 7.25 6.33
N ARG A 60 11.49 7.54 7.55
CA ARG A 60 11.97 8.68 8.34
C ARG A 60 13.44 8.52 8.74
N GLN A 61 13.84 7.33 9.20
CA GLN A 61 15.21 7.06 9.60
C GLN A 61 16.22 7.26 8.45
N GLU A 62 15.86 6.85 7.24
CA GLU A 62 16.77 6.86 6.09
C GLU A 62 16.71 8.15 5.26
N TYR A 63 15.57 8.84 5.24
CA TYR A 63 15.31 9.89 4.25
C TYR A 63 14.69 11.19 4.80
N ALA A 64 14.32 11.27 6.09
CA ALA A 64 13.92 12.55 6.66
C ALA A 64 15.19 13.36 6.99
N ALA A 65 15.47 14.36 6.15
CA ALA A 65 16.43 15.42 6.43
C ALA A 65 15.88 16.41 7.46
#